data_AF-A0A840X3P4-F1
#
_entry.id   AF-A0A840X3P4-F1
#
_cell.length_a   1.000
_cell.length_b   1.000
_cell.length_c   1.000
_cell.angle_alpha   90.00
_cell.angle_beta   90.00
_cell.angle_gamma   90.00
#
_symmetry.space_group_name_H-M   'P 1'
#
loop_
_entity.id
_entity.type
_entity.pdbx_description
1 polymer ?
#
loop_
_entity_poly.entity_id
_entity_poly.type
_entity_poly.pdbx_seq_one_letter_code
_entity_poly.pdbx_strand_id
1 'polypeptide(L)'
;MKISQFLLCSCCFVVVACAPVQNDRRPLERPADPAALFDPAYRLYIADARGALVSDDPDMIADVAQAATRPSLMDLATRRDTDRVSIRQVPFLFESPEGQSYLLADGAKALVRATPAESCPVSVQLQIKGPGAALQDAVEAALTICHEKLAQRDSEADCGCEVLAQGDLLRTSLEAFDYVRDYPARLFRNGRLDPLRYLARETVAEDGTLGFVLTGPQGPEMLLEYQDGAGVTATFPDGSEASGTTDRSGLSRGRYIEVITLNTEDGQIRISLGP
;
A
#
# COMPACT_ATOMS: atom_id res chain seq x y z
N MET A 1 -84.93 24.93 4.73
CA MET A 1 -83.99 23.80 4.85
C MET A 1 -82.76 24.12 4.01
N LYS A 2 -81.63 24.44 4.66
CA LYS A 2 -80.36 24.82 4.01
C LYS A 2 -79.41 23.63 4.05
N ILE A 3 -78.88 23.27 2.88
CA ILE A 3 -77.90 22.20 2.64
C ILE A 3 -76.53 22.73 3.06
N SER A 4 -75.85 22.04 3.97
CA SER A 4 -74.44 22.31 4.32
C SER A 4 -73.51 21.46 3.48
N GLN A 5 -72.63 22.14 2.75
CA GLN A 5 -71.50 21.58 2.00
C GLN A 5 -70.41 21.07 2.96
N PHE A 6 -70.00 19.82 2.78
CA PHE A 6 -68.78 19.27 3.35
C PHE A 6 -67.62 19.51 2.38
N LEU A 7 -66.60 20.26 2.82
CA LEU A 7 -65.30 20.36 2.15
C LEU A 7 -64.51 19.06 2.37
N LEU A 8 -64.17 18.37 1.28
CA LEU A 8 -63.15 17.32 1.26
C LEU A 8 -61.78 17.97 1.04
N CYS A 9 -60.92 17.88 2.04
CA CYS A 9 -59.51 18.28 1.96
C CYS A 9 -58.73 17.16 1.27
N SER A 10 -58.21 17.43 0.07
CA SER A 10 -57.40 16.51 -0.72
C SER A 10 -55.95 16.59 -0.27
N CYS A 11 -55.46 15.57 0.45
CA CYS A 11 -54.05 15.42 0.76
C CYS A 11 -53.31 14.86 -0.47
N CYS A 12 -52.55 15.73 -1.16
CA CYS A 12 -51.57 15.30 -2.15
C CYS A 12 -50.43 14.52 -1.48
N PHE A 13 -50.46 13.19 -1.58
CA PHE A 13 -49.28 12.36 -1.35
C PHE A 13 -48.35 12.48 -2.56
N VAL A 14 -47.26 13.24 -2.42
CA VAL A 14 -46.14 13.23 -3.36
C VAL A 14 -45.35 11.95 -3.10
N VAL A 15 -45.57 10.94 -3.93
CA VAL A 15 -44.74 9.72 -3.95
C VAL A 15 -43.40 10.10 -4.59
N VAL A 16 -42.39 10.36 -3.77
CA VAL A 16 -41.00 10.45 -4.22
C VAL A 16 -40.56 9.04 -4.58
N ALA A 17 -40.57 8.72 -5.87
CA ALA A 17 -39.99 7.49 -6.39
C ALA A 17 -38.46 7.56 -6.20
N CYS A 18 -37.95 6.98 -5.13
CA CYS A 18 -36.54 6.63 -5.05
C CYS A 18 -36.25 5.64 -6.17
N ALA A 19 -35.55 6.10 -7.21
CA ALA A 19 -35.01 5.20 -8.22
C ALA A 19 -34.13 4.17 -7.50
N PRO A 20 -34.34 2.85 -7.71
CA PRO A 20 -33.44 1.86 -7.17
C PRO A 20 -32.05 2.15 -7.73
N VAL A 21 -31.06 2.31 -6.84
CA VAL A 21 -29.64 2.29 -7.23
C VAL A 21 -29.44 0.97 -7.97
N GLN A 22 -29.36 1.05 -9.30
CA GLN A 22 -29.02 -0.09 -10.14
C GLN A 22 -27.57 -0.43 -9.83
N ASN A 23 -27.43 -1.40 -8.93
CA ASN A 23 -26.17 -2.06 -8.66
C ASN A 23 -25.82 -2.82 -9.96
N ASP A 24 -25.04 -2.20 -10.83
CA ASP A 24 -24.65 -2.75 -12.13
C ASP A 24 -23.75 -3.97 -11.87
N ARG A 25 -24.40 -5.12 -11.68
CA ARG A 25 -23.79 -6.43 -11.40
C ARG A 25 -23.22 -7.01 -12.69
N ARG A 26 -22.29 -6.31 -13.33
CA ARG A 26 -21.47 -6.94 -14.35
C ARG A 26 -20.52 -7.92 -13.65
N PRO A 27 -20.38 -9.15 -14.16
CA PRO A 27 -19.29 -10.03 -13.77
C PRO A 27 -17.98 -9.24 -13.83
N LEU A 28 -17.15 -9.37 -12.80
CA LEU A 28 -15.86 -8.70 -12.73
C LEU A 28 -14.92 -9.39 -13.71
N GLU A 29 -15.11 -9.09 -15.00
CA GLU A 29 -14.15 -9.47 -16.01
C GLU A 29 -12.93 -8.57 -15.82
N ARG A 30 -11.79 -9.22 -15.55
CA ARG A 30 -10.50 -8.55 -15.58
C ARG A 30 -10.36 -7.83 -16.93
N PRO A 31 -9.91 -6.57 -16.95
CA PRO A 31 -9.71 -5.88 -18.21
C PRO A 31 -8.77 -6.69 -19.10
N ALA A 32 -9.14 -6.90 -20.37
CA ALA A 32 -8.28 -7.54 -21.35
C ALA A 32 -7.04 -6.69 -21.69
N ASP A 33 -7.09 -5.39 -21.40
CA ASP A 33 -5.98 -4.45 -21.57
C ASP A 33 -5.26 -4.23 -20.23
N PRO A 34 -3.96 -4.58 -20.11
CA PRO A 34 -3.15 -4.29 -18.93
C PRO A 34 -3.13 -2.80 -18.55
N ALA A 35 -3.29 -1.89 -19.50
CA ALA A 35 -3.33 -0.45 -19.22
C ALA A 35 -4.56 -0.07 -18.38
N ALA A 36 -5.66 -0.82 -18.47
CA ALA A 36 -6.87 -0.59 -17.69
C ALA A 36 -6.73 -1.02 -16.22
N LEU A 37 -5.68 -1.75 -15.84
CA LEU A 37 -5.36 -1.98 -14.42
C LEU A 37 -4.93 -0.69 -13.70
N PHE A 38 -4.44 0.29 -14.47
CA PHE A 38 -4.05 1.61 -13.97
C PHE A 38 -5.18 2.65 -14.10
N ASP A 39 -6.34 2.24 -14.62
CA ASP A 39 -7.55 3.04 -14.62
C ASP A 39 -7.96 3.30 -13.16
N PRO A 40 -8.22 4.56 -12.76
CA PRO A 40 -8.78 4.87 -11.45
C PRO A 40 -10.10 4.15 -11.12
N ALA A 41 -10.77 3.53 -12.09
CA ALA A 41 -11.94 2.69 -11.91
C ALA A 41 -11.61 1.23 -11.49
N TYR A 42 -10.37 0.76 -11.66
CA TYR A 42 -10.00 -0.59 -11.21
C TYR A 42 -10.01 -0.65 -9.68
N ARG A 43 -10.61 -1.72 -9.14
CA ARG A 43 -10.87 -1.90 -7.71
C ARG A 43 -10.41 -3.29 -7.31
N LEU A 44 -9.61 -3.34 -6.26
CA LEU A 44 -9.29 -4.57 -5.54
C LEU A 44 -10.31 -4.76 -4.42
N TYR A 45 -10.53 -6.00 -4.02
CA TYR A 45 -11.39 -6.32 -2.89
C TYR A 45 -10.52 -6.52 -1.67
N ILE A 46 -10.90 -5.91 -0.55
CA ILE A 46 -10.35 -6.25 0.75
C ILE A 46 -11.38 -7.16 1.41
N ALA A 47 -11.02 -8.43 1.56
CA ALA A 47 -11.74 -9.26 2.50
C ALA A 47 -11.26 -8.88 3.89
N ASP A 48 -12.18 -8.49 4.77
CA ASP A 48 -11.91 -8.42 6.20
C ASP A 48 -11.51 -9.83 6.67
N ALA A 49 -10.20 -10.08 6.67
CA ALA A 49 -9.64 -11.31 7.18
C ALA A 49 -9.72 -11.17 8.69
N ARG A 50 -10.47 -12.08 9.34
CA ARG A 50 -10.64 -12.12 10.81
C ARG A 50 -9.34 -12.47 11.57
N GLY A 51 -8.19 -12.15 10.98
CA GLY A 51 -6.83 -12.52 11.37
C GLY A 51 -5.95 -12.59 10.14
N ALA A 52 -4.67 -12.25 10.30
CA ALA A 52 -3.65 -12.44 9.27
C ALA A 52 -3.56 -13.92 8.89
N LEU A 53 -3.42 -14.19 7.59
CA LEU A 53 -3.25 -15.56 7.08
C LEU A 53 -1.76 -15.90 7.07
N VAL A 54 -1.23 -16.26 8.24
CA VAL A 54 0.19 -16.53 8.45
C VAL A 54 0.43 -18.03 8.57
N SER A 55 1.45 -18.51 7.87
CA SER A 55 2.04 -19.85 8.04
C SER A 55 3.33 -19.69 8.84
N ASP A 56 3.29 -20.00 10.13
CA ASP A 56 4.47 -19.94 11.01
C ASP A 56 5.42 -21.13 10.77
N ASP A 57 4.88 -22.24 10.28
CA ASP A 57 5.63 -23.47 9.99
C ASP A 57 5.24 -24.01 8.59
N PRO A 58 6.17 -24.67 7.85
CA PRO A 58 5.85 -25.35 6.59
C PRO A 58 4.68 -26.34 6.65
N ASP A 59 4.46 -26.99 7.80
CA ASP A 59 3.36 -27.94 7.99
C ASP A 59 1.98 -27.26 7.96
N MET A 60 1.92 -25.93 8.18
CA MET A 60 0.68 -25.14 8.15
C MET A 60 0.27 -24.67 6.74
N ILE A 61 1.14 -24.86 5.73
CA ILE A 61 0.95 -24.27 4.39
C ILE A 61 -0.40 -24.64 3.77
N ALA A 62 -0.78 -25.92 3.83
CA ALA A 62 -2.03 -26.41 3.22
C ALA A 62 -3.27 -25.81 3.89
N ASP A 63 -3.26 -25.71 5.22
CA ASP A 63 -4.38 -25.15 6.00
C ASP A 63 -4.54 -23.64 5.73
N VAL A 64 -3.42 -22.91 5.69
CA VAL A 64 -3.41 -21.46 5.39
C VAL A 64 -3.86 -21.21 3.95
N ALA A 65 -3.41 -22.01 2.99
CA ALA A 65 -3.81 -21.87 1.59
C ALA A 65 -5.29 -22.20 1.37
N GLN A 66 -5.81 -23.23 2.05
CA GLN A 66 -7.24 -23.54 2.04
C GLN A 66 -8.05 -22.40 2.67
N ALA A 67 -7.61 -21.86 3.82
CA ALA A 67 -8.26 -20.72 4.44
C ALA A 67 -8.22 -19.46 3.55
N ALA A 68 -7.12 -19.24 2.83
CA ALA A 68 -6.95 -18.16 1.86
C ALA A 68 -7.94 -18.27 0.69
N THR A 69 -8.19 -19.47 0.19
CA THR A 69 -8.98 -19.66 -1.05
C THR A 69 -10.43 -20.04 -0.82
N ARG A 70 -10.82 -20.39 0.42
CA ARG A 70 -12.19 -20.79 0.75
C ARG A 70 -13.26 -19.77 0.38
N PRO A 71 -13.12 -18.44 0.62
CA PRO A 71 -14.12 -17.48 0.19
C PRO A 71 -13.93 -17.19 -1.30
N SER A 72 -14.95 -17.45 -2.13
CA SER A 72 -14.88 -17.04 -3.53
C SER A 72 -15.02 -15.52 -3.65
N LEU A 73 -14.47 -14.95 -4.72
CA LEU A 73 -14.60 -13.52 -5.01
C LEU A 73 -16.08 -13.11 -5.17
N MET A 74 -16.92 -14.00 -5.69
CA MET A 74 -18.37 -13.78 -5.77
C MET A 74 -19.02 -13.74 -4.39
N ASP A 75 -18.61 -14.62 -3.47
CA ASP A 75 -19.13 -14.61 -2.10
C ASP A 75 -18.80 -13.29 -1.42
N LEU A 76 -17.54 -12.87 -1.50
CA LEU A 76 -17.05 -11.63 -0.89
C LEU A 76 -17.71 -10.39 -1.48
N ALA A 77 -17.85 -10.31 -2.81
CA ALA A 77 -18.50 -9.17 -3.47
C ALA A 77 -19.97 -8.96 -3.03
N THR A 78 -20.62 -9.98 -2.45
CA THR A 78 -21.99 -9.85 -1.92
C THR A 78 -22.05 -9.52 -0.44
N ARG A 79 -20.94 -9.60 0.30
CA ARG A 79 -20.94 -9.29 1.73
C ARG A 79 -20.91 -7.79 1.97
N ARG A 80 -21.52 -7.36 3.08
CA ARG A 80 -21.55 -5.95 3.49
C ARG A 80 -20.21 -5.46 4.06
N ASP A 81 -19.34 -6.39 4.44
CA ASP A 81 -18.04 -6.16 5.11
C ASP A 81 -16.85 -6.24 4.13
N THR A 82 -17.11 -6.35 2.83
CA THR A 82 -16.04 -6.35 1.82
C THR A 82 -15.89 -4.95 1.24
N ASP A 83 -14.76 -4.31 1.55
CA ASP A 83 -14.43 -3.01 1.02
C ASP A 83 -13.84 -3.13 -0.39
N ARG A 84 -14.19 -2.17 -1.25
CA ARG A 84 -13.62 -2.01 -2.59
C ARG A 84 -12.61 -0.89 -2.52
N VAL A 85 -11.35 -1.24 -2.68
CA VAL A 85 -10.25 -0.28 -2.54
C VAL A 85 -9.65 0.03 -3.90
N SER A 86 -9.37 1.31 -4.13
CA SER A 86 -8.66 1.75 -5.32
C SER A 86 -7.24 1.21 -5.26
N ILE A 87 -6.73 0.73 -6.38
CA ILE A 87 -5.34 0.24 -6.47
C ILE A 87 -4.30 1.29 -6.06
N ARG A 88 -4.63 2.58 -6.23
CA ARG A 88 -3.79 3.71 -5.81
C ARG A 88 -3.70 3.88 -4.29
N GLN A 89 -4.60 3.26 -3.53
CA GLN A 89 -4.58 3.24 -2.07
C GLN A 89 -3.76 2.06 -1.53
N VAL A 90 -3.09 1.30 -2.40
CA VAL A 90 -2.26 0.15 -2.04
C VAL A 90 -0.84 0.39 -2.57
N PRO A 91 -0.04 1.24 -1.89
CA PRO A 91 1.24 1.74 -2.41
C PRO A 91 2.17 0.61 -2.84
N PHE A 92 2.28 -0.46 -2.05
CA PHE A 92 3.10 -1.62 -2.43
C PHE A 92 2.74 -2.17 -3.81
N LEU A 93 1.46 -2.39 -4.11
CA LEU A 93 1.05 -2.97 -5.38
C LEU A 93 1.32 -2.05 -6.56
N PHE A 94 1.10 -0.75 -6.38
CA PHE A 94 1.23 0.22 -7.47
C PHE A 94 2.67 0.69 -7.69
N GLU A 95 3.48 0.76 -6.63
CA GLU A 95 4.77 1.46 -6.65
C GLU A 95 5.98 0.53 -6.54
N SER A 96 5.84 -0.67 -5.97
CA SER A 96 6.93 -1.65 -5.94
C SER A 96 7.02 -2.46 -7.25
N PRO A 97 8.23 -2.82 -7.71
CA PRO A 97 8.40 -3.72 -8.85
C PRO A 97 7.69 -5.07 -8.69
N GLU A 98 7.69 -5.62 -7.48
CA GLU A 98 7.04 -6.88 -7.14
C GLU A 98 5.52 -6.76 -7.21
N GLY A 99 4.99 -5.67 -6.65
CA GLY A 99 3.58 -5.32 -6.70
C GLY A 99 3.08 -5.12 -8.12
N GLN A 100 3.81 -4.38 -8.95
CA GLN A 100 3.46 -4.18 -10.36
C GLN A 100 3.49 -5.51 -11.13
N SER A 101 4.49 -6.35 -10.87
CA SER A 101 4.59 -7.69 -11.46
C SER A 101 3.39 -8.56 -11.06
N TYR A 102 2.98 -8.50 -9.79
CA TYR A 102 1.75 -9.15 -9.31
C TYR A 102 0.50 -8.64 -10.06
N LEU A 103 0.36 -7.33 -10.22
CA LEU A 103 -0.80 -6.74 -10.90
C LEU A 103 -0.89 -7.16 -12.36
N LEU A 104 0.25 -7.21 -13.06
CA LEU A 104 0.33 -7.59 -14.46
C LEU A 104 0.25 -9.11 -14.69
N ALA A 105 0.42 -9.93 -13.65
CA ALA A 105 0.35 -11.38 -13.76
C ALA A 105 -1.10 -11.87 -14.03
N ASP A 106 -1.30 -12.62 -15.10
CA ASP A 106 -2.56 -13.31 -15.44
C ASP A 106 -2.69 -14.70 -14.80
N GLY A 107 -3.92 -15.22 -14.69
CA GLY A 107 -4.14 -16.56 -14.10
C GLY A 107 -4.05 -16.60 -12.58
N ALA A 108 -3.76 -17.78 -12.02
CA ALA A 108 -3.67 -17.97 -10.58
C ALA A 108 -2.38 -17.35 -10.04
N LYS A 109 -2.51 -16.41 -9.10
CA LYS A 109 -1.38 -15.68 -8.53
C LYS A 109 -1.56 -15.45 -7.04
N ALA A 110 -0.44 -15.41 -6.34
CA ALA A 110 -0.38 -15.11 -4.91
C ALA A 110 0.81 -14.17 -4.63
N LEU A 111 0.62 -13.32 -3.63
CA LEU A 111 1.62 -12.45 -3.04
C LEU A 111 1.73 -12.81 -1.56
N VAL A 112 2.92 -13.27 -1.17
CA VAL A 112 3.26 -13.66 0.20
C VAL A 112 4.44 -12.82 0.67
N ARG A 113 4.43 -12.40 1.92
CA ARG A 113 5.55 -11.71 2.56
C ARG A 113 5.83 -12.35 3.92
N ALA A 114 7.10 -12.44 4.28
CA ALA A 114 7.44 -12.85 5.63
C ALA A 114 7.10 -11.75 6.64
N THR A 115 6.75 -12.15 7.86
CA THR A 115 6.27 -11.29 8.93
C THR A 115 7.01 -11.62 10.24
N PRO A 116 7.38 -10.62 11.08
CA PRO A 116 7.22 -9.17 10.85
C PRO A 116 8.09 -8.65 9.70
N ALA A 117 7.59 -7.72 8.89
CA ALA A 117 8.25 -7.28 7.67
C ALA A 117 9.59 -6.56 7.94
N GLU A 118 9.74 -5.98 9.13
CA GLU A 118 10.93 -5.24 9.55
C GLU A 118 12.12 -6.16 9.80
N SER A 119 11.87 -7.36 10.32
CA SER A 119 12.88 -8.37 10.65
C SER A 119 13.00 -9.47 9.60
N CYS A 120 11.97 -9.68 8.77
CA CYS A 120 11.86 -10.78 7.82
C CYS A 120 11.70 -10.29 6.37
N PRO A 121 12.77 -9.80 5.71
CA PRO A 121 12.67 -9.14 4.39
C PRO A 121 12.56 -10.13 3.23
N VAL A 122 11.65 -11.10 3.33
CA VAL A 122 11.32 -12.05 2.26
C VAL A 122 9.97 -11.69 1.68
N SER A 123 9.93 -11.50 0.36
CA SER A 123 8.70 -11.33 -0.42
C SER A 123 8.69 -12.32 -1.59
N VAL A 124 7.53 -12.90 -1.84
CA VAL A 124 7.32 -13.89 -2.89
C VAL A 124 6.08 -13.51 -3.68
N GLN A 125 6.28 -13.30 -4.98
CA GLN A 125 5.22 -13.16 -5.95
C GLN A 125 5.27 -14.38 -6.87
N LEU A 126 4.18 -15.14 -6.93
CA LEU A 126 4.09 -16.33 -7.76
C LEU A 126 2.89 -16.24 -8.70
N GLN A 127 3.07 -16.76 -9.91
CA GLN A 127 2.04 -16.91 -10.92
C GLN A 127 2.11 -18.32 -11.49
N ILE A 128 0.99 -19.03 -11.47
CA ILE A 128 0.81 -20.32 -12.14
C ILE A 128 -0.04 -20.10 -13.39
N LYS A 129 0.56 -20.36 -14.56
CA LYS A 129 -0.10 -20.24 -15.86
C LYS A 129 -0.61 -21.61 -16.31
N GLY A 130 -1.80 -21.62 -16.89
CA GLY A 130 -2.35 -22.79 -17.57
C GLY A 130 -3.85 -22.98 -17.33
N PRO A 131 -4.54 -23.70 -18.22
CA PRO A 131 -5.93 -24.08 -17.99
C PRO A 131 -6.02 -24.96 -16.74
N GLY A 132 -6.91 -24.60 -15.82
CA GLY A 132 -7.13 -25.34 -14.57
C GLY A 132 -6.17 -25.00 -13.43
N ALA A 133 -5.27 -24.02 -13.58
CA ALA A 133 -4.45 -23.54 -12.48
C ALA A 133 -5.34 -23.03 -11.32
N ALA A 134 -5.26 -23.67 -10.16
CA ALA A 134 -6.05 -23.28 -9.00
C ALA A 134 -5.34 -22.15 -8.23
N LEU A 135 -6.13 -21.24 -7.66
CA LEU A 135 -5.59 -20.21 -6.76
C LEU A 135 -4.91 -20.85 -5.53
N GLN A 136 -5.40 -22.00 -5.07
CA GLN A 136 -4.84 -22.71 -3.93
C GLN A 136 -3.40 -23.14 -4.22
N ASP A 137 -3.15 -23.75 -5.39
CA ASP A 137 -1.81 -24.15 -5.81
C ASP A 137 -0.83 -22.95 -5.83
N ALA A 138 -1.30 -21.77 -6.26
CA ALA A 138 -0.49 -20.57 -6.29
C ALA A 138 -0.14 -20.06 -4.89
N VAL A 139 -1.08 -20.14 -3.94
CA VAL A 139 -0.85 -19.76 -2.54
C VAL A 139 0.09 -20.76 -1.85
N GLU A 140 -0.16 -22.07 -1.99
CA GLU A 140 0.69 -23.13 -1.42
C GLU A 140 2.13 -22.98 -1.92
N ALA A 141 2.33 -22.89 -3.23
CA ALA A 141 3.67 -22.76 -3.79
C ALA A 141 4.36 -21.43 -3.39
N ALA A 142 3.63 -20.32 -3.24
CA ALA A 142 4.21 -19.06 -2.77
C ALA A 142 4.67 -19.14 -1.30
N LEU A 143 3.86 -19.78 -0.44
CA LEU A 143 4.22 -20.02 0.97
C LEU A 143 5.43 -20.95 1.10
N THR A 144 5.49 -22.03 0.31
CA THR A 144 6.65 -22.94 0.27
C THR A 144 7.93 -22.18 -0.09
N ILE A 145 7.90 -21.38 -1.16
CA ILE A 145 9.07 -20.59 -1.58
C ILE A 145 9.46 -19.56 -0.51
N CYS A 146 8.48 -19.00 0.23
CA CYS A 146 8.76 -18.07 1.31
C CYS A 146 9.54 -18.75 2.44
N HIS A 147 9.07 -19.91 2.91
CA HIS A 147 9.76 -20.73 3.92
C HIS A 147 11.15 -21.17 3.45
N GLU A 148 11.29 -21.68 2.23
CA GLU A 148 12.60 -22.03 1.67
C GLU A 148 13.58 -20.85 1.66
N LYS A 149 13.11 -19.64 1.39
CA LYS A 149 13.93 -18.42 1.42
C LYS A 149 14.29 -17.98 2.83
N LEU A 150 13.45 -18.25 3.82
CA LEU A 150 13.74 -18.00 5.24
C LEU A 150 14.77 -19.02 5.76
N ALA A 151 14.62 -20.30 5.39
CA ALA A 151 15.58 -21.36 5.67
C ALA A 151 16.99 -21.01 5.21
N GLN A 152 17.11 -20.51 3.98
CA GLN A 152 18.40 -20.09 3.39
C GLN A 152 19.07 -18.92 4.11
N ARG A 153 18.36 -18.23 5.00
CA ARG A 153 18.83 -17.04 5.75
C ARG A 153 18.97 -17.32 7.25
N ASP A 154 18.80 -18.56 7.70
CA ASP A 154 18.79 -18.92 9.13
C ASP A 154 17.83 -18.05 9.98
N SER A 155 16.71 -17.62 9.39
CA SER A 155 15.75 -16.66 9.99
C SER A 155 14.39 -17.28 10.32
N GLU A 156 14.24 -18.60 10.32
CA GLU A 156 12.94 -19.27 10.48
C GLU A 156 12.34 -19.12 11.88
N ALA A 157 13.16 -19.03 12.92
CA ALA A 157 12.68 -19.15 14.31
C ALA A 157 11.72 -18.01 14.74
N ASP A 158 11.86 -16.82 14.13
CA ASP A 158 11.12 -15.61 14.50
C ASP A 158 10.28 -15.03 13.34
N CYS A 159 10.18 -15.77 12.22
CA CYS A 159 9.52 -15.30 11.00
C CYS A 159 8.40 -16.25 10.55
N GLY A 160 7.21 -15.72 10.28
CA GLY A 160 6.13 -16.43 9.57
C GLY A 160 6.01 -15.97 8.12
N CYS A 161 5.23 -16.69 7.30
CA CYS A 161 4.90 -16.29 5.93
C CYS A 161 3.41 -15.92 5.81
N GLU A 162 3.11 -14.63 5.60
CA GLU A 162 1.76 -14.09 5.49
C GLU A 162 1.28 -14.01 4.03
N VAL A 163 0.06 -14.48 3.76
CA VAL A 163 -0.62 -14.27 2.48
C VAL A 163 -1.21 -12.86 2.44
N LEU A 164 -0.57 -11.96 1.68
CA LEU A 164 -1.06 -10.59 1.51
C LEU A 164 -2.20 -10.53 0.49
N ALA A 165 -2.02 -11.16 -0.68
CA ALA A 165 -3.01 -11.12 -1.75
C ALA A 165 -3.06 -12.42 -2.57
N GLN A 166 -4.22 -12.70 -3.16
CA GLN A 166 -4.40 -13.75 -4.16
C GLN A 166 -5.37 -13.28 -5.26
N GLY A 167 -5.07 -13.55 -6.52
CA GLY A 167 -5.86 -13.01 -7.64
C GLY A 167 -6.07 -11.48 -7.51
N ASP A 168 -7.33 -11.06 -7.43
CA ASP A 168 -7.72 -9.64 -7.27
C ASP A 168 -8.20 -9.31 -5.83
N LEU A 169 -7.88 -10.20 -4.88
CA LEU A 169 -8.32 -10.13 -3.49
C LEU A 169 -7.14 -9.87 -2.55
N LEU A 170 -7.24 -8.82 -1.75
CA LEU A 170 -6.37 -8.54 -0.62
C LEU A 170 -6.88 -9.30 0.60
N ARG A 171 -5.97 -9.99 1.28
CA ARG A 171 -6.23 -10.91 2.39
C ARG A 171 -5.77 -10.36 3.74
N THR A 172 -5.31 -9.13 3.77
CA THR A 172 -4.81 -8.44 4.96
C THR A 172 -5.18 -6.96 4.87
N SER A 173 -4.87 -6.19 5.92
CA SER A 173 -5.15 -4.76 6.00
C SER A 173 -4.30 -3.96 4.99
N LEU A 174 -4.69 -2.71 4.72
CA LEU A 174 -3.89 -1.81 3.88
C LEU A 174 -2.52 -1.48 4.46
N GLU A 175 -2.40 -1.52 5.78
CA GLU A 175 -1.14 -1.28 6.50
C GLU A 175 -0.08 -2.34 6.16
N ALA A 176 -0.48 -3.59 5.96
CA ALA A 176 0.46 -4.64 5.51
C ALA A 176 0.97 -4.43 4.07
N PHE A 177 0.29 -3.58 3.28
CA PHE A 177 0.74 -3.11 1.97
C PHE A 177 1.43 -1.75 2.04
N ASP A 178 1.79 -1.29 3.24
CA ASP A 178 2.65 -0.15 3.34
C ASP A 178 3.97 -0.46 2.61
N TYR A 179 4.45 0.57 1.91
CA TYR A 179 5.63 0.49 1.09
C TYR A 179 6.40 1.77 1.26
N VAL A 180 7.38 1.67 2.13
CA VAL A 180 8.29 2.76 2.41
C VAL A 180 9.26 2.88 1.24
N ARG A 181 9.19 3.99 0.51
CA ARG A 181 10.22 4.36 -0.46
C ARG A 181 11.42 4.93 0.30
N ASP A 182 12.47 4.13 0.43
CA ASP A 182 13.78 4.66 0.76
C ASP A 182 14.32 5.38 -0.50
N TYR A 183 14.35 6.71 -0.46
CA TYR A 183 14.91 7.52 -1.53
C TYR A 183 16.42 7.65 -1.31
N PRO A 184 17.27 7.41 -2.32
CA PRO A 184 18.67 7.78 -2.22
C PRO A 184 18.78 9.29 -1.99
N ALA A 185 19.50 9.66 -0.93
CA ALA A 185 19.70 11.04 -0.54
C ALA A 185 21.18 11.42 -0.66
N ARG A 186 21.43 12.63 -1.17
CA ARG A 186 22.75 13.26 -1.21
C ARG A 186 22.76 14.49 -0.34
N LEU A 187 23.70 14.52 0.59
CA LEU A 187 23.89 15.62 1.52
C LEU A 187 25.03 16.51 1.03
N PHE A 188 24.84 17.83 1.05
CA PHE A 188 25.88 18.82 0.83
C PHE A 188 25.97 19.68 2.09
N ARG A 189 27.16 19.79 2.66
CA ARG A 189 27.42 20.65 3.82
C ARG A 189 28.31 21.79 3.37
N ASN A 190 27.85 23.03 3.54
CA ASN A 190 28.57 24.24 3.14
C ASN A 190 29.08 24.17 1.68
N GLY A 191 28.21 23.70 0.77
CA GLY A 191 28.49 23.56 -0.66
C GLY A 191 29.38 22.36 -1.03
N ARG A 192 29.84 21.56 -0.06
CA ARG A 192 30.65 20.36 -0.31
C ARG A 192 29.78 19.12 -0.21
N LEU A 193 29.85 18.24 -1.21
CA LEU A 193 29.19 16.95 -1.17
C LEU A 193 29.76 16.11 -0.02
N ASP A 194 28.88 15.62 0.84
CA ASP A 194 29.21 14.66 1.87
C ASP A 194 29.57 13.31 1.19
N PRO A 195 30.73 12.71 1.51
CA PRO A 195 31.14 11.46 0.89
C PRO A 195 30.23 10.28 1.25
N LEU A 196 29.46 10.38 2.33
CA LEU A 196 28.57 9.32 2.77
C LEU A 196 27.33 9.22 1.87
N ARG A 197 26.73 8.02 1.87
CA ARG A 197 25.45 7.76 1.22
C ARG A 197 24.38 7.74 2.28
N TYR A 198 23.28 8.40 1.98
CA TYR A 198 22.14 8.49 2.86
C TYR A 198 20.92 7.89 2.18
N LEU A 199 20.01 7.37 2.98
CA LEU A 199 18.67 6.97 2.56
C LEU A 199 17.68 7.88 3.29
N ALA A 200 16.74 8.44 2.56
CA ALA A 200 15.63 9.19 3.13
C ALA A 200 14.39 8.31 3.10
N ARG A 201 13.81 8.10 4.27
CA ARG A 201 12.62 7.30 4.47
C ARG A 201 11.45 8.21 4.77
N GLU A 202 10.40 8.16 3.95
CA GLU A 202 9.17 8.92 4.24
C GLU A 202 8.58 8.48 5.58
N THR A 203 8.11 9.43 6.39
CA THR A 203 7.53 9.18 7.71
C THR A 203 6.35 10.13 7.94
N VAL A 204 5.48 9.77 8.89
CA VAL A 204 4.36 10.59 9.34
C VAL A 204 4.46 10.73 10.86
N ALA A 205 4.49 11.96 11.38
CA ALA A 205 4.46 12.23 12.81
C ALA A 205 3.08 11.92 13.42
N GLU A 206 3.00 11.85 14.75
CA GLU A 206 1.74 11.54 15.46
C GLU A 206 0.61 12.53 15.16
N ASP A 207 0.95 13.78 14.85
CA ASP A 207 0.00 14.84 14.48
C ASP A 207 -0.41 14.80 12.99
N GLY A 208 0.11 13.83 12.23
CA GLY A 208 -0.15 13.66 10.81
C GLY A 208 0.81 14.43 9.90
N THR A 209 1.80 15.13 10.45
CA THR A 209 2.79 15.87 9.66
C THR A 209 3.66 14.92 8.85
N LEU A 210 3.76 15.16 7.54
CA LEU A 210 4.63 14.39 6.64
C LEU A 210 6.09 14.79 6.81
N GLY A 211 7.00 13.83 6.64
CA GLY A 211 8.43 14.07 6.79
C GLY A 211 9.32 12.99 6.20
N PHE A 212 10.62 13.11 6.48
CA PHE A 212 11.64 12.13 6.12
C PHE A 212 12.58 11.85 7.29
N VAL A 213 12.90 10.58 7.53
CA VAL A 213 14.06 10.19 8.33
C VAL A 213 15.24 9.98 7.39
N LEU A 214 16.27 10.82 7.52
CA LEU A 214 17.54 10.64 6.81
C LEU A 214 18.44 9.72 7.62
N THR A 215 18.80 8.58 7.04
CA THR A 215 19.65 7.55 7.66
C THR A 215 20.97 7.47 6.92
N GLY A 216 22.07 7.64 7.65
CA GLY A 216 23.43 7.43 7.16
C GLY A 216 23.99 6.05 7.52
N PRO A 217 25.27 5.78 7.25
CA PRO A 217 25.91 4.49 7.56
C PRO A 217 25.98 4.14 9.05
N GLN A 218 25.81 5.13 9.93
CA GLN A 218 25.90 4.96 11.40
C GLN A 218 24.53 5.02 12.09
N GLY A 219 23.44 5.19 11.34
CA GLY A 219 22.08 5.28 11.87
C GLY A 219 21.34 6.56 11.43
N PRO A 220 20.25 6.92 12.13
CA PRO A 220 19.50 8.14 11.85
C PRO A 220 20.36 9.38 12.08
N GLU A 221 20.36 10.28 11.10
CA GLU A 221 21.18 11.51 11.09
C GLU A 221 20.32 12.77 11.13
N MET A 222 19.05 12.66 10.74
CA MET A 222 18.13 13.79 10.72
C MET A 222 16.68 13.32 10.61
N LEU A 223 15.78 13.94 11.36
CA LEU A 223 14.35 13.93 11.08
C LEU A 223 14.00 15.23 10.37
N LEU A 224 13.27 15.16 9.26
CA LEU A 224 12.81 16.29 8.47
C LEU A 224 11.29 16.30 8.53
N GLU A 225 10.68 17.40 8.96
CA GLU A 225 9.23 17.54 9.05
C GLU A 225 8.78 18.73 8.19
N TYR A 226 7.85 18.48 7.28
CA TYR A 226 7.31 19.54 6.43
C TYR A 226 6.40 20.46 7.25
N GLN A 227 6.50 21.74 6.97
CA GLN A 227 5.56 22.74 7.48
C GLN A 227 4.60 23.16 6.37
N ASP A 228 3.51 23.82 6.73
CA ASP A 228 2.57 24.39 5.77
C ASP A 228 3.30 25.25 4.72
N GLY A 229 3.14 24.88 3.45
CA GLY A 229 3.80 25.53 2.32
C GLY A 229 5.15 24.88 1.97
N ALA A 230 6.21 25.68 1.95
CA ALA A 230 7.55 25.23 1.52
C ALA A 230 8.56 25.18 2.68
N GLY A 231 8.10 25.28 3.94
CA GLY A 231 8.95 25.21 5.12
C GLY A 231 9.30 23.78 5.49
N VAL A 232 10.45 23.59 6.12
CA VAL A 232 10.86 22.33 6.74
C VAL A 232 11.58 22.60 8.06
N THR A 233 11.33 21.77 9.07
CA THR A 233 12.17 21.68 10.27
C THR A 233 13.01 20.42 10.20
N ALA A 234 14.28 20.53 10.52
CA ALA A 234 15.18 19.41 10.70
C ALA A 234 15.53 19.27 12.18
N THR A 235 15.39 18.08 12.72
CA THR A 235 15.81 17.72 14.09
C THR A 235 16.99 16.75 13.99
N PHE A 236 18.10 17.10 14.64
CA PHE A 236 19.32 16.29 14.65
C PHE A 236 19.33 15.32 15.84
N PRO A 237 20.18 14.28 15.83
CA PRO A 237 20.26 13.29 16.93
C PRO A 237 20.63 13.89 18.29
N ASP A 238 21.31 15.04 18.31
CA ASP A 238 21.65 15.78 19.53
C ASP A 238 20.49 16.66 20.06
N GLY A 239 19.35 16.66 19.36
CA GLY A 239 18.16 17.44 19.69
C GLY A 239 18.21 18.89 19.20
N SER A 240 19.28 19.31 18.50
CA SER A 240 19.30 20.61 17.84
C SER A 240 18.30 20.65 16.68
N GLU A 241 17.81 21.84 16.37
CA GLU A 241 16.86 22.06 15.28
C GLU A 241 17.39 23.06 14.26
N ALA A 242 17.04 22.86 13.00
CA ALA A 242 17.32 23.81 11.93
C ALA A 242 16.09 23.98 11.04
N SER A 243 15.77 25.23 10.71
CA SER A 243 14.70 25.52 9.75
C SER A 243 15.26 25.66 8.35
N GLY A 244 14.42 25.34 7.37
CA GLY A 244 14.79 25.43 5.98
C GLY A 244 13.61 25.52 5.04
N THR A 245 13.91 25.36 3.77
CA THR A 245 12.94 25.39 2.69
C THR A 245 13.08 24.17 1.79
N THR A 246 11.96 23.67 1.27
CA THR A 246 11.92 22.67 0.20
C THR A 246 11.67 23.32 -1.16
N ASP A 247 12.33 22.80 -2.19
CA ASP A 247 12.07 23.09 -3.59
C ASP A 247 11.92 21.76 -4.36
N ARG A 248 10.81 21.59 -5.05
CA ARG A 248 10.52 20.39 -5.84
C ARG A 248 10.57 20.73 -7.33
N SER A 249 11.57 20.18 -8.00
CA SER A 249 11.80 20.40 -9.43
C SER A 249 11.42 19.17 -10.24
N GLY A 250 10.49 19.34 -11.19
CA GLY A 250 10.15 18.31 -12.17
C GLY A 250 11.30 18.07 -13.15
N LEU A 251 11.59 16.80 -13.40
CA LEU A 251 12.54 16.33 -14.41
C LEU A 251 11.79 15.75 -15.62
N SER A 252 12.53 15.53 -16.72
CA SER A 252 12.02 14.84 -17.89
C SER A 252 11.48 13.45 -17.53
N ARG A 253 10.35 13.06 -18.16
CA ARG A 253 9.66 11.76 -17.99
C ARG A 253 8.95 11.59 -16.64
N GLY A 254 8.42 12.67 -16.06
CA GLY A 254 7.57 12.60 -14.87
C GLY A 254 8.29 12.26 -13.57
N ARG A 255 9.63 12.35 -13.56
CA ARG A 255 10.44 12.25 -12.34
C ARG A 255 10.50 13.62 -11.67
N TYR A 256 10.82 13.66 -10.38
CA TYR A 256 11.12 14.90 -9.69
C TYR A 256 12.37 14.73 -8.84
N ILE A 257 13.07 15.82 -8.59
CA ILE A 257 14.06 15.91 -7.52
C ILE A 257 13.50 16.88 -6.50
N GLU A 258 13.64 16.53 -5.24
CA GLU A 258 13.34 17.41 -4.14
C GLU A 258 14.63 17.87 -3.48
N VAL A 259 14.74 19.17 -3.27
CA VAL A 259 15.91 19.82 -2.69
C VAL A 259 15.48 20.51 -1.41
N ILE A 260 16.00 20.05 -0.29
CA ILE A 260 15.79 20.67 1.01
C ILE A 260 17.03 21.48 1.37
N THR A 261 16.86 22.74 1.74
CA THR A 261 17.96 23.62 2.16
C THR A 261 17.71 24.08 3.58
N LEU A 262 18.57 23.66 4.49
CA LEU A 262 18.53 23.97 5.92
C LEU A 262 19.60 24.99 6.27
N ASN A 263 19.24 25.93 7.14
CA ASN A 263 20.19 26.87 7.72
C ASN A 263 20.47 26.45 9.16
N THR A 264 21.70 26.03 9.42
CA THR A 264 22.20 25.60 10.74
C THR A 264 23.15 26.65 11.30
N GLU A 265 23.52 26.54 12.58
CA GLU A 265 24.56 27.41 13.18
C GLU A 265 25.93 27.22 12.50
N ASP A 266 26.24 25.99 12.06
CA ASP A 266 27.50 25.63 11.37
C ASP A 266 27.48 25.94 9.87
N GLY A 267 26.41 26.57 9.38
CA GLY A 267 26.23 26.96 7.99
C GLY A 267 25.07 26.26 7.29
N GLN A 268 25.20 26.01 5.99
CA GLN A 268 24.09 25.52 5.17
C GLN A 268 24.20 24.03 4.89
N ILE A 269 23.11 23.30 5.06
CA ILE A 269 22.95 21.92 4.61
C ILE A 269 21.96 21.88 3.46
N ARG A 270 22.33 21.22 2.37
CA ARG A 270 21.44 20.98 1.23
C ARG A 270 21.30 19.49 1.00
N ILE A 271 20.06 19.00 0.98
CA ILE A 271 19.71 17.60 0.81
C ILE A 271 19.04 17.48 -0.55
N SER A 272 19.52 16.58 -1.40
CA SER A 272 18.88 16.22 -2.66
C SER A 272 18.28 14.83 -2.53
N LEU A 273 16.97 14.74 -2.65
CA LEU A 273 16.19 13.52 -2.69
C LEU A 273 15.83 13.22 -4.15
N GLY A 274 16.07 11.99 -4.61
CA GLY A 274 15.67 11.57 -5.94
C GLY A 274 15.17 10.13 -5.93
N PRO A 275 14.17 9.79 -6.75
CA PRO A 275 13.79 8.40 -7.05
C PRO A 275 14.78 7.74 -8.03
#